data_AF-A0AAV4SCP4-F1
#
_entry.id   AF-A0AAV4SCP4-F1
#
_cell.length_a   1.000
_cell.length_b   1.000
_cell.length_c   1.000
_cell.angle_alpha   90.00
_cell.angle_beta   90.00
_cell.angle_gamma   90.00
#
_symmetry.space_group_name_H-M   'P 1'
#
loop_
_entity.id
_entity.type
_entity.pdbx_description
1 polymer ?
#
loop_
_entity_poly.entity_id
_entity_poly.type
_entity_poly.pdbx_seq_one_letter_code
_entity_poly.pdbx_strand_id
1 'polypeptide(L)'
;MGINKLSSSIHSAFHLKVINITHAEKQVVSGMNYNMGVQLAPSNCSRTNTYTEEEFKSCVSQKCDHPLTCNITLWVKPWLDDPVKLTRTECDYGDRFC
;
A
#
# COMPACT_ATOMS: atom_id res chain seq x y z
N MET A 1 -5.44 -4.38 6.20
CA MET A 1 -5.92 -5.48 5.33
C MET A 1 -5.68 -5.32 3.81
N GLY A 2 -5.65 -4.12 3.20
CA GLY A 2 -5.22 -3.96 1.79
C GLY A 2 -3.76 -3.48 1.62
N ILE A 3 -3.41 -2.39 2.31
CA ILE A 3 -2.11 -1.71 2.21
C ILE A 3 -0.96 -2.59 2.76
N ASN A 4 -1.20 -3.41 3.78
CA ASN A 4 -0.18 -4.34 4.28
C ASN A 4 0.25 -5.35 3.21
N LYS A 5 -0.69 -5.85 2.39
CA LYS A 5 -0.39 -6.76 1.27
C LYS A 5 0.48 -6.06 0.22
N LEU A 6 0.18 -4.79 -0.07
CA LEU A 6 0.98 -3.96 -0.99
C LEU A 6 2.43 -3.78 -0.49
N SER A 7 2.63 -3.46 0.79
CA SER A 7 4.00 -3.35 1.34
C SER A 7 4.76 -4.66 1.21
N SER A 8 4.13 -5.82 1.44
CA SER A 8 4.80 -7.11 1.33
C SER A 8 5.22 -7.46 -0.10
N SER A 9 4.51 -6.96 -1.12
CA SER A 9 4.83 -7.20 -2.53
C SER A 9 6.03 -6.40 -3.05
N ILE A 10 6.52 -5.41 -2.31
CA ILE A 10 7.62 -4.53 -2.72
C ILE A 10 8.87 -4.90 -1.93
N HIS A 11 10.02 -5.11 -2.57
CA HIS A 11 11.28 -5.42 -1.88
C HIS A 11 11.88 -4.16 -1.23
N SER A 12 11.73 -4.02 0.09
CA SER A 12 12.36 -2.96 0.90
C SER A 12 12.76 -3.52 2.27
N ALA A 13 13.82 -2.96 2.86
CA ALA A 13 14.25 -3.32 4.22
C ALA A 13 13.25 -2.83 5.29
N PHE A 14 12.45 -1.81 4.96
CA PHE A 14 11.48 -1.20 5.86
C PHE A 14 10.04 -1.44 5.38
N HIS A 15 9.10 -1.40 6.31
CA HIS A 15 7.68 -1.38 5.96
C HIS A 15 7.33 -0.07 5.26
N LEU A 16 6.54 -0.16 4.19
CA LEU A 16 6.11 0.99 3.42
C LEU A 16 4.79 1.52 3.97
N LYS A 17 4.66 2.84 4.01
CA LYS A 17 3.42 3.54 4.36
C LYS A 17 2.98 4.44 3.22
N VAL A 18 1.66 4.51 3.03
CA VAL A 18 1.05 5.46 2.10
C VAL A 18 1.18 6.86 2.70
N ILE A 19 1.87 7.74 1.98
CA ILE A 19 2.01 9.15 2.36
C ILE A 19 1.05 10.05 1.59
N ASN A 20 0.61 9.60 0.41
CA ASN A 20 -0.29 10.37 -0.46
C ASN A 20 -1.10 9.44 -1.38
N ILE A 21 -2.29 9.87 -1.74
CA ILE A 21 -3.16 9.22 -2.75
C ILE A 21 -3.29 10.22 -3.89
N THR A 22 -2.75 9.88 -5.06
CA THR A 22 -2.71 10.78 -6.22
C THR A 22 -4.00 10.78 -7.01
N HIS A 23 -4.68 9.63 -7.08
CA HIS A 23 -6.02 9.51 -7.65
C HIS A 23 -6.74 8.31 -7.04
N ALA A 24 -8.08 8.35 -7.08
CA ALA A 24 -8.92 7.24 -6.68
C ALA A 24 -10.19 7.22 -7.53
N GLU A 25 -10.45 6.09 -8.17
CA GLU A 25 -11.61 5.83 -9.02
C GLU A 25 -12.32 4.58 -8.55
N LYS A 26 -13.65 4.57 -8.71
CA LYS A 26 -14.50 3.44 -8.35
C LYS A 26 -15.24 2.91 -9.57
N GLN A 27 -15.21 1.60 -9.75
CA GLN A 27 -15.98 0.89 -10.76
C GLN A 27 -16.84 -0.19 -10.09
N VAL A 28 -18.15 -0.15 -10.33
CA VAL A 28 -19.08 -1.17 -9.83
C VAL A 28 -19.03 -2.39 -10.75
N VAL A 29 -18.85 -3.57 -10.17
CA VAL A 29 -18.77 -4.87 -10.86
C VAL A 29 -19.52 -5.90 -9.99
N SER A 30 -19.15 -7.18 -10.02
CA SER A 30 -19.55 -8.16 -8.98
C SER A 30 -18.85 -7.86 -7.64
N GLY A 31 -19.10 -6.67 -7.08
CA GLY A 31 -18.29 -6.01 -6.06
C GLY A 31 -17.97 -4.57 -6.46
N MET A 32 -16.90 -4.03 -5.92
CA MET A 32 -16.38 -2.71 -6.28
C MET A 32 -14.89 -2.81 -6.56
N ASN A 33 -14.45 -2.36 -7.74
CA ASN A 33 -13.04 -2.13 -8.01
C ASN A 33 -12.70 -0.68 -7.61
N TYR A 34 -11.68 -0.52 -6.78
CA TYR A 34 -11.07 0.76 -6.49
C TYR A 34 -9.72 0.81 -7.18
N ASN A 35 -9.60 1.68 -8.18
CA ASN A 35 -8.34 1.94 -8.86
C ASN A 35 -7.71 3.18 -8.26
N MET A 36 -6.51 3.05 -7.71
CA MET A 36 -5.89 4.12 -6.95
C MET A 36 -4.42 4.27 -7.31
N GLY A 37 -3.99 5.52 -7.44
CA GLY A 37 -2.58 5.87 -7.42
C GLY A 37 -2.18 6.24 -6.00
N VAL A 38 -1.15 5.59 -5.49
CA VAL A 38 -0.64 5.80 -4.13
C VAL A 38 0.85 6.09 -4.17
N GLN A 39 1.31 6.98 -3.29
CA GLN A 39 2.72 7.22 -3.05
C GLN A 39 3.11 6.59 -1.72
N LEU A 40 4.19 5.81 -1.75
CA LEU A 40 4.71 5.06 -0.63
C LEU A 40 6.07 5.62 -0.20
N ALA A 41 6.27 5.71 1.12
CA ALA A 41 7.57 6.00 1.72
C ALA A 41 7.95 4.88 2.71
N PRO A 42 9.25 4.62 2.92
CA PRO A 42 9.68 3.75 3.99
C PRO A 42 9.30 4.35 5.35
N SER A 43 8.98 3.48 6.30
CA SER A 43 8.78 3.85 7.70
C SER A 43 10.03 3.52 8.52
N ASN A 44 10.04 3.95 9.78
CA ASN A 44 11.05 3.55 10.75
C ASN A 44 10.93 2.08 11.22
N CYS A 45 9.96 1.32 10.72
CA CYS A 45 9.75 -0.07 11.11
C CYS A 45 10.44 -1.03 10.15
N SER A 46 11.40 -1.78 10.68
CA SER A 46 12.20 -2.77 9.93
C SER A 46 11.40 -4.04 9.68
N ARG A 47 11.48 -4.61 8.49
CA ARG A 47 10.80 -5.88 8.18
C ARG A 47 11.37 -7.10 8.89
N THR A 48 12.55 -6.96 9.52
CA THR A 48 13.13 -8.01 10.35
C THR A 48 12.35 -8.25 11.64
N ASN A 49 11.55 -7.27 12.05
CA ASN A 49 10.78 -7.33 13.29
C ASN A 49 9.33 -7.69 12.97
N THR A 50 8.74 -8.52 13.83
CA THR A 50 7.31 -8.81 13.79
C THR A 50 6.57 -7.73 14.59
N TYR A 51 5.70 -6.97 13.93
CA TYR A 51 4.85 -5.98 14.58
C TYR A 51 3.40 -6.48 14.61
N THR A 52 2.73 -6.32 15.74
CA THR A 52 1.27 -6.42 15.84
C THR A 52 0.60 -5.30 15.04
N GLU A 53 -0.71 -5.43 14.76
CA GLU A 53 -1.44 -4.37 14.05
C GLU A 53 -1.42 -3.02 14.79
N GLU A 54 -1.35 -3.05 16.12
CA GLU A 54 -1.28 -1.85 16.95
C GLU A 54 0.11 -1.20 16.89
N GLU A 55 1.17 -2.00 16.95
CA GLU A 55 2.54 -1.51 16.80
C GLU A 55 2.79 -0.98 15.38
N PHE A 56 2.19 -1.58 14.36
CA PHE A 56 2.33 -1.08 12.99
C PHE A 56 1.74 0.34 12.83
N LYS A 57 0.70 0.69 13.60
CA LYS A 57 0.12 2.04 13.58
C LYS A 57 1.12 3.07 14.10
N SER A 58 1.99 2.72 15.07
CA SER A 58 2.98 3.63 15.64
C SER A 58 4.19 3.90 14.74
N CYS A 59 4.42 3.08 13.71
CA CYS A 59 5.48 3.30 12.72
C CYS A 59 5.32 4.66 12.02
N VAL A 60 6.33 5.51 12.02
CA VAL A 60 6.30 6.82 11.36
C VAL A 60 6.92 6.69 9.97
N SER A 61 6.26 7.24 8.95
CA SER A 61 6.83 7.37 7.60
C SER A 61 8.02 8.33 7.63
N GLN A 62 9.14 7.93 7.05
CA GLN A 62 10.31 8.78 6.90
C GLN A 62 10.05 9.86 5.84
N LYS A 63 10.77 10.98 5.94
CA LYS A 63 10.82 11.94 4.84
C LYS A 63 11.45 11.28 3.63
N CYS A 64 10.81 11.43 2.47
CA CYS A 64 11.14 10.74 1.25
C CYS A 64 10.94 11.72 0.10
N ASP A 65 12.03 12.14 -0.53
CA ASP A 65 11.98 13.13 -1.62
C ASP A 65 11.56 12.45 -2.94
N HIS A 66 11.86 11.16 -3.09
CA HIS A 66 11.46 10.35 -4.24
C HIS A 66 10.55 9.18 -3.79
N PRO A 67 9.28 9.43 -3.47
CA PRO A 67 8.37 8.38 -3.05
C PRO A 67 8.02 7.43 -4.19
N LEU A 68 7.86 6.15 -3.85
CA LEU A 68 7.48 5.12 -4.81
C LEU A 68 6.01 5.31 -5.19
N THR A 69 5.75 5.55 -6.47
CA THR A 69 4.38 5.71 -6.96
C THR A 69 3.87 4.38 -7.49
N CYS A 70 2.73 3.93 -6.98
CA CYS A 70 2.10 2.67 -7.39
C CYS A 70 0.64 2.89 -7.79
N ASN A 71 0.25 2.27 -8.89
CA ASN A 71 -1.15 2.09 -9.28
C ASN A 71 -1.62 0.72 -8.78
N ILE A 72 -2.67 0.72 -7.98
CA ILE A 72 -3.23 -0.47 -7.37
C ILE A 72 -4.70 -0.60 -7.69
N THR A 73 -5.15 -1.84 -7.83
CA THR A 73 -6.58 -2.16 -7.91
C THR A 73 -6.97 -3.01 -6.71
N LEU A 74 -7.93 -2.53 -5.93
CA LEU A 74 -8.57 -3.30 -4.87
C LEU A 74 -9.95 -3.75 -5.34
N TRP A 75 -10.20 -5.06 -5.32
CA TRP A 75 -11.52 -5.62 -5.48
C TRP A 75 -12.16 -5.85 -4.12
N VAL A 76 -13.25 -5.13 -3.86
CA VAL A 76 -13.91 -5.06 -2.56
C VAL A 76 -15.32 -5.64 -2.65
N LYS A 77 -15.64 -6.57 -1.75
CA LYS A 77 -16.96 -7.16 -1.55
C LYS A 77 -17.31 -7.09 -0.06
N PRO A 78 -17.95 -6.00 0.40
CA PRO A 78 -18.18 -5.75 1.83
C PRO A 78 -18.99 -6.84 2.55
N TRP A 79 -19.77 -7.62 1.81
CA TRP A 79 -20.63 -8.69 2.31
C TRP A 79 -19.93 -10.05 2.47
N LEU A 80 -18.60 -10.11 2.40
CA LEU A 80 -17.80 -11.34 2.59
C LEU A 80 -16.84 -11.18 3.77
N ASP A 81 -16.41 -12.31 4.35
CA ASP A 81 -15.48 -12.35 5.49
C ASP A 81 -14.06 -11.85 5.15
N ASP A 82 -13.62 -12.02 3.91
CA ASP A 82 -12.40 -11.38 3.36
C ASP A 82 -12.82 -10.33 2.32
N PRO A 83 -13.19 -9.11 2.78
CA PRO A 83 -13.89 -8.15 1.95
C PRO A 83 -12.98 -7.43 0.95
N VAL A 84 -11.65 -7.54 1.06
CA VAL A 84 -10.70 -6.75 0.25
C VAL A 84 -9.60 -7.63 -0.35
N LYS A 85 -9.51 -7.65 -1.68
CA LYS A 85 -8.46 -8.34 -2.44
C LYS A 85 -7.67 -7.35 -3.29
N LEU A 86 -6.35 -7.38 -3.17
CA LEU A 86 -5.44 -6.67 -4.07
C LEU A 86 -5.32 -7.49 -5.34
N THR A 87 -5.79 -6.96 -6.47
CA THR A 87 -5.87 -7.70 -7.75
C THR A 87 -4.83 -7.23 -8.77
N ARG A 88 -4.40 -5.97 -8.69
CA ARG A 88 -3.35 -5.41 -9.54
C ARG A 88 -2.44 -4.50 -8.73
N THR A 89 -1.16 -4.53 -9.05
CA THR A 89 -0.15 -3.65 -8.45
C THR A 89 0.93 -3.38 -9.49
N GLU A 90 1.10 -2.11 -9.82
CA GLU A 90 2.11 -1.63 -10.74
C GLU A 90 2.82 -0.46 -10.07
N CYS A 91 4.11 -0.60 -9.81
CA CYS A 91 4.90 0.43 -9.15
C CYS A 91 5.99 0.91 -10.11
N ASP A 92 6.14 2.23 -10.19
CA ASP A 92 7.20 2.86 -10.95
C ASP A 92 8.41 3.08 -10.04
N TYR A 93 9.38 2.18 -10.15
CA TYR A 93 10.66 2.28 -9.46
C TYR A 93 11.54 3.25 -10.24
N GLY A 94 11.32 4.55 -10.06
CA GLY A 94 12.25 5.57 -10.57
C GLY A 94 13.68 5.29 -10.11
N ASP A 95 14.67 5.91 -10.75
CA ASP A 95 16.11 5.65 -10.52
C ASP A 95 16.58 5.87 -9.08
N ARG A 96 15.75 6.49 -8.22
CA ARG A 96 15.98 6.66 -6.78
C ARG A 96 14.65 6.50 -6.03
N PHE A 97 14.62 5.56 -5.09
CA PHE A 97 13.54 5.45 -4.10
C PHE A 97 14.03 6.04 -2.78
N CYS A 98 13.38 7.13 -2.36
CA CYS A 98 13.74 8.08 -1.28
C CYS A 98 14.95 8.95 -1.60
#